data_AF-A0A416ZCD4-F1
#
_entry.id   AF-A0A416ZCD4-F1
#
_cell.length_a   1.000
_cell.length_b   1.000
_cell.length_c   1.000
_cell.angle_alpha   90.00
_cell.angle_beta   90.00
_cell.angle_gamma   90.00
#
_symmetry.space_group_name_H-M   'P 1'
#
loop_
_entity.id
_entity.type
_entity.pdbx_description
1 polymer ?
#
loop_
_entity_poly.entity_id
_entity_poly.type
_entity_poly.pdbx_seq_one_letter_code
_entity_poly.pdbx_strand_id
1 'polypeptide(L)' 'MNIDIGSKIKTLRLSKSMTQEQLAKALHVSAQAVSKWENGVSHS' A
#
# COMPACT_ATOMS: atom_id res chain seq x y z
N MET A 1 6.78 -4.06 -19.25
CA MET A 1 5.76 -3.83 -18.20
C MET A 1 6.47 -3.85 -16.86
N ASN A 2 6.83 -2.69 -16.32
CA ASN A 2 7.42 -2.61 -14.99
C ASN A 2 6.26 -2.70 -13.99
N ILE A 3 6.03 -3.88 -13.41
CA ILE A 3 4.96 -4.05 -12.41
C ILE A 3 5.41 -3.28 -11.17
N ASP A 4 4.87 -2.08 -11.01
CA ASP A 4 5.04 -1.33 -9.78
C ASP A 4 4.24 -2.02 -8.65
N ILE A 5 4.98 -2.56 -7.68
CA ILE A 5 4.40 -3.25 -6.52
C ILE A 5 3.46 -2.33 -5.75
N GLY A 6 3.76 -1.03 -5.68
CA GLY A 6 2.95 -0.03 -4.99
C GLY A 6 1.58 0.12 -5.62
N SER A 7 1.55 0.29 -6.93
CA SER A 7 0.32 0.32 -7.72
C SER A 7 -0.52 -0.96 -7.53
N LYS A 8 0.10 -2.14 -7.50
CA LYS A 8 -0.62 -3.41 -7.30
C LYS A 8 -1.24 -3.52 -5.90
N ILE A 9 -0.51 -3.10 -4.87
CA ILE A 9 -1.03 -3.05 -3.48
C ILE A 9 -2.24 -2.12 -3.42
N LYS A 10 -2.12 -0.92 -4.00
CA LYS A 10 -3.21 0.08 -4.06
C LYS A 10 -4.45 -0.46 -4.76
N THR A 11 -4.29 -1.10 -5.92
CA THR A 11 -5.41 -1.70 -6.66
C THR A 11 -6.12 -2.78 -5.84
N LEU A 12 -5.36 -3.70 -5.23
CA LEU A 12 -5.95 -4.77 -4.42
C LEU A 12 -6.65 -4.23 -3.18
N ARG A 13 -6.05 -3.23 -2.50
CA ARG A 13 -6.67 -2.57 -1.34
C ARG A 13 -8.00 -1.91 -1.71
N LEU A 14 -8.03 -1.15 -2.81
CA LEU A 14 -9.24 -0.48 -3.28
C LEU A 14 -10.31 -1.47 -3.77
N SER A 15 -9.92 -2.59 -4.39
CA SER A 15 -10.86 -3.65 -4.77
C SER A 15 -11.57 -4.30 -3.57
N LYS A 16 -10.97 -4.19 -2.38
CA LYS A 16 -11.54 -4.64 -1.11
C LYS A 16 -12.22 -3.52 -0.33
N SER A 17 -12.37 -2.32 -0.92
CA SER A 17 -12.92 -1.12 -0.29
C SER A 17 -12.22 -0.76 1.03
N MET A 18 -10.91 -0.99 1.11
CA MET A 18 -10.11 -0.75 2.33
C MET A 18 -9.39 0.60 2.29
N THR A 19 -9.27 1.27 3.44
CA THR A 19 -8.34 2.40 3.62
C THR A 19 -6.91 1.90 3.88
N GLN A 20 -5.92 2.80 3.79
CA GLN A 20 -4.53 2.45 4.10
C GLN A 20 -4.37 2.03 5.57
N GLU A 21 -5.12 2.64 6.49
CA GLU A 21 -5.15 2.28 7.92
C GLU A 21 -5.73 0.88 8.14
N GLN A 22 -6.81 0.54 7.42
CA GLN A 22 -7.42 -0.79 7.51
C GLN A 22 -6.46 -1.87 6.98
N LEU A 23 -5.77 -1.62 5.87
CA LEU A 23 -4.76 -2.53 5.35
C LEU A 23 -3.58 -2.65 6.32
N ALA A 24 -3.11 -1.53 6.86
CA ALA A 24 -2.01 -1.51 7.82
C ALA A 24 -2.34 -2.30 9.09
N LYS A 25 -3.55 -2.14 9.62
CA LYS A 25 -4.06 -2.91 10.76
C LYS A 25 -4.09 -4.41 10.46
N ALA A 26 -4.57 -4.80 9.27
CA ALA A 26 -4.63 -6.21 8.86
C ALA A 26 -3.24 -6.85 8.68
N LEU A 27 -2.23 -6.05 8.34
CA LEU A 27 -0.84 -6.50 8.14
C LEU A 27 0.05 -6.24 9.35
N HIS A 28 -0.48 -5.73 10.47
CA HIS A 28 0.27 -5.35 11.66
C HIS A 28 1.45 -4.39 11.39
N VAL A 29 1.23 -3.43 10.48
CA VAL A 29 2.20 -2.36 10.15
C VAL A 29 1.58 -0.99 10.39
N SER A 30 2.37 0.07 10.24
CA SER A 30 1.85 1.44 10.28
C SER A 30 1.19 1.85 8.96
N ALA A 31 0.19 2.72 9.01
CA ALA A 31 -0.42 3.30 7.80
C ALA A 31 0.61 4.04 6.93
N GLN A 32 1.64 4.61 7.57
CA GLN A 32 2.76 5.25 6.88
C GLN A 32 3.61 4.26 6.08
N ALA A 33 3.78 3.02 6.54
CA ALA A 33 4.44 1.96 5.77
C ALA A 33 3.64 1.62 4.50
N VAL A 34 2.32 1.46 4.63
CA VAL A 34 1.42 1.23 3.47
C VAL A 34 1.48 2.40 2.49
N SER A 35 1.47 3.64 2.98
CA SER A 35 1.60 4.84 2.14
C SER A 35 2.93 4.86 1.38
N LYS A 36 4.05 4.52 2.03
CA LYS A 36 5.37 4.42 1.37
C LYS A 36 5.39 3.36 0.27
N TRP A 37 4.79 2.19 0.52
CA TRP A 37 4.68 1.13 -0.49
C TRP A 37 3.87 1.59 -1.69
N GLU A 38 2.70 2.19 -1.47
CA GLU A 38 1.78 2.59 -2.54
C GLU A 38 2.26 3.79 -3.35
N ASN A 39 3.06 4.68 -2.74
CA ASN A 39 3.54 5.90 -3.39
C ASN A 39 4.99 5.78 -3.91
N GLY A 40 5.65 4.64 -3.75
CA GLY A 40 7.01 4.41 -4.23
C GLY A 40 8.07 5.29 -3.57
N VAL A 41 7.77 5.90 -2.41
CA VAL A 41 8.71 6.77 -1.69
C VAL A 41 9.61 5.91 -0.80
N SER A 42 10.46 5.13 -1.45
CA SER A 42 11.72 4.69 -0.85
C SER A 42 12.72 5.80 -1.13
N HIS A 43 12.84 6.79 -0.23
CA HIS A 43 14.02 7.66 -0.28
C HIS A 43 15.24 6.74 -0.15
N SER A 44 16.12 6.82 -1.16
CA SER A 44 17.48 6.28 -1.14
C SER A 44 18.23 6.69 0.12
#